data_AF-A0A813NEQ2-F1
#
_entry.id   AF-A0A813NEQ2-F1
#
_cell.length_a   1.000
_cell.length_b   1.000
_cell.length_c   1.000
_cell.angle_alpha   90.00
_cell.angle_beta   90.00
_cell.angle_gamma   90.00
#
_symmetry.space_group_name_H-M   'P 1'
#
loop_
_entity.id
_entity.type
_entity.pdbx_description
1 polymer ?
#
loop_
_entity_poly.entity_id
_entity_poly.type
_entity_poly.pdbx_seq_one_letter_code
_entity_poly.pdbx_strand_id
1 'polypeptide(L)'
;MSPAQNNTIPAKAYAVFADDSPFKVFDFERRTPRADDVVIRIHYCGHMGVKLGAAMGAHVTVISTSESKRNDAIKLGAKAFLVSKDKEQMKTAANSLDLIIDTVSAPHDVNALIDLLKFEGVYCLVGAPPKPLEIGAFPLIMKRPIITGSNIGGMKETQEMLDFCGKHNIVCDIEKIQATPETIKTAYDRTVKSDVKYRFVLDMLNAFK
;
A
#
# COMPACT_ATOMS: atom_id res chain seq x y z
N MET A 1 -24.46 17.61 -31.38
CA MET A 1 -23.94 16.91 -30.19
C MET A 1 -24.80 17.34 -29.00
N SER A 2 -25.58 16.42 -28.42
CA SER A 2 -26.41 16.70 -27.24
C SER A 2 -25.50 17.01 -26.04
N PRO A 3 -25.84 17.98 -25.16
CA PRO A 3 -25.16 18.11 -23.89
C PRO A 3 -25.32 16.79 -23.14
N ALA A 4 -24.21 16.23 -22.65
CA ALA A 4 -24.28 15.07 -21.75
C ALA A 4 -25.11 15.51 -20.53
N GLN A 5 -26.26 14.88 -20.31
CA GLN A 5 -27.00 15.04 -19.06
C GLN A 5 -26.03 14.67 -17.93
N ASN A 6 -25.62 15.67 -17.16
CA ASN A 6 -24.84 15.47 -15.94
C ASN A 6 -25.77 14.80 -14.92
N ASN A 7 -25.96 13.49 -15.06
CA ASN A 7 -26.65 12.69 -14.05
C ASN A 7 -25.73 12.64 -12.83
N THR A 8 -25.98 13.56 -11.91
CA THR A 8 -25.47 13.50 -10.56
C THR A 8 -26.33 12.52 -9.76
N ILE A 9 -25.68 11.84 -8.83
CA ILE A 9 -26.31 10.96 -7.85
C ILE A 9 -26.08 11.59 -6.47
N PRO A 10 -27.14 11.69 -5.64
CA PRO A 10 -26.98 12.10 -4.25
C PRO A 10 -26.03 11.11 -3.57
N ALA A 11 -25.01 11.63 -2.91
CA ALA A 11 -24.04 10.86 -2.16
C ALA A 11 -23.92 11.43 -0.75
N LYS A 12 -23.62 10.53 0.19
CA LYS A 12 -23.34 10.87 1.57
C LYS A 12 -21.91 10.48 1.89
N ALA A 13 -21.24 11.33 2.64
CA ALA A 13 -19.93 11.08 3.22
C ALA A 13 -19.94 11.46 4.70
N TYR A 14 -18.95 10.98 5.45
CA TYR A 14 -18.58 11.60 6.72
C TYR A 14 -17.44 12.57 6.48
N ALA A 15 -17.57 13.80 6.94
CA ALA A 15 -16.56 14.85 6.79
C ALA A 15 -16.22 15.50 8.13
N VAL A 16 -14.98 15.99 8.23
CA VAL A 16 -14.45 16.79 9.34
C VAL A 16 -14.13 18.17 8.77
N PHE A 17 -14.64 19.23 9.40
CA PHE A 17 -14.51 20.61 8.89
C PHE A 17 -13.50 21.46 9.68
N ALA A 18 -12.95 20.90 10.75
CA ALA A 18 -11.84 21.44 11.55
C ALA A 18 -11.14 20.29 12.28
N ASP A 19 -9.83 20.42 12.52
CA ASP A 19 -8.90 19.36 12.93
C ASP A 19 -9.32 18.56 14.19
N ASP A 20 -10.17 19.12 15.04
CA ASP A 20 -10.66 18.57 16.31
C ASP A 20 -12.19 18.36 16.36
N SER A 21 -12.90 18.56 15.23
CA SER A 21 -14.35 18.45 15.17
C SER A 21 -14.85 17.01 14.94
N PRO A 22 -16.04 16.65 15.44
CA PRO A 22 -16.62 15.33 15.19
C PRO A 22 -16.97 15.16 13.70
N PHE A 23 -16.88 13.93 13.19
CA PHE A 23 -17.38 13.59 11.86
C PHE A 23 -18.88 13.92 11.76
N LYS A 24 -19.26 14.62 10.69
CA LYS A 24 -20.66 14.93 10.36
C LYS A 24 -21.03 14.31 9.03
N VAL A 25 -22.30 13.93 8.88
CA VAL A 25 -22.82 13.54 7.56
C VAL A 25 -22.77 14.77 6.66
N PHE A 26 -22.18 14.60 5.48
CA PHE A 26 -22.07 15.59 4.43
C PHE A 26 -22.76 15.05 3.19
N ASP A 27 -23.85 15.70 2.80
CA ASP A 27 -24.57 15.43 1.57
C ASP A 27 -23.92 16.20 0.42
N PHE A 28 -23.63 15.50 -0.68
CA PHE A 28 -23.06 16.10 -1.88
C PHE A 28 -23.55 15.37 -3.13
N GLU A 29 -23.43 16.03 -4.27
CA GLU A 29 -23.72 15.43 -5.56
C GLU A 29 -22.43 14.93 -6.21
N ARG A 30 -22.42 13.66 -6.62
CA ARG A 30 -21.32 13.12 -7.44
C ARG A 30 -21.83 12.69 -8.79
N ARG A 31 -21.01 12.79 -9.83
CA ARG A 31 -21.37 12.26 -11.15
C ARG A 31 -21.55 10.74 -11.11
N THR A 32 -22.45 10.23 -11.95
CA THR A 32 -22.60 8.78 -12.16
C THR A 32 -21.27 8.18 -12.65
N PRO A 33 -20.82 7.03 -12.10
CA PRO A 33 -19.73 6.26 -12.68
C PRO A 33 -20.08 5.89 -14.13
N ARG A 34 -19.20 6.24 -15.04
CA ARG A 34 -19.26 5.88 -16.45
C ARG A 34 -18.77 4.43 -16.63
N ALA A 35 -18.98 3.88 -17.81
CA ALA A 35 -18.54 2.53 -18.15
C ALA A 35 -17.01 2.34 -18.04
N ASP A 36 -16.26 3.44 -18.11
CA ASP A 36 -14.81 3.53 -17.96
C ASP A 36 -14.38 3.99 -16.55
N ASP A 37 -15.27 4.17 -15.59
CA ASP A 37 -14.85 4.49 -14.22
C ASP A 37 -14.63 3.22 -13.39
N VAL A 38 -13.44 3.09 -12.80
CA VAL A 38 -13.16 2.08 -11.76
C VAL A 38 -13.22 2.73 -10.39
N VAL A 39 -14.13 2.26 -9.52
CA VAL A 39 -14.24 2.75 -8.13
C VAL A 39 -13.34 1.91 -7.24
N ILE A 40 -12.16 2.45 -6.89
CA ILE A 40 -11.14 1.74 -6.11
C ILE A 40 -10.91 2.45 -4.78
N ARG A 41 -10.75 1.68 -3.70
CA ARG A 41 -10.25 2.17 -2.40
C ARG A 41 -8.91 1.50 -2.10
N ILE A 42 -7.81 2.24 -2.16
CA ILE A 42 -6.45 1.73 -1.92
C ILE A 42 -5.82 2.48 -0.75
N HIS A 43 -5.34 1.79 0.28
CA HIS A 43 -4.21 2.21 1.14
C HIS A 43 -3.57 0.94 1.75
N TYR A 44 -2.28 0.98 2.11
CA TYR A 44 -1.46 -0.13 2.64
C TYR A 44 -1.11 -1.26 1.64
N CYS A 45 -0.09 -0.99 0.82
CA CYS A 45 0.36 -1.86 -0.28
C CYS A 45 1.17 -3.10 0.17
N GLY A 46 1.93 -3.00 1.27
CA GLY A 46 2.98 -3.99 1.60
C GLY A 46 2.53 -5.46 1.60
N HIS A 47 1.43 -5.78 2.28
CA HIS A 47 0.95 -7.17 2.36
C HIS A 47 0.41 -7.71 1.02
N MET A 48 -0.19 -6.86 0.19
CA MET A 48 -0.64 -7.24 -1.15
C MET A 48 0.55 -7.46 -2.08
N GLY A 49 1.61 -6.67 -1.96
CA GLY A 49 2.86 -6.90 -2.69
C GLY A 49 3.46 -8.28 -2.41
N VAL A 50 3.39 -8.76 -1.15
CA VAL A 50 3.81 -10.12 -0.79
C VAL A 50 2.95 -11.17 -1.46
N LYS A 51 1.62 -11.07 -1.33
CA LYS A 51 0.68 -12.06 -1.92
C LYS A 51 0.82 -12.12 -3.44
N LEU A 52 0.89 -10.97 -4.10
CA LEU A 52 1.05 -10.86 -5.56
C LEU A 52 2.39 -11.44 -6.01
N GLY A 53 3.50 -11.03 -5.38
CA GLY A 53 4.83 -11.55 -5.72
C GLY A 53 4.93 -13.07 -5.54
N ALA A 54 4.38 -13.60 -4.45
CA ALA A 54 4.34 -15.03 -4.19
C ALA A 54 3.52 -15.78 -5.25
N ALA A 55 2.33 -15.26 -5.61
CA ALA A 55 1.48 -15.85 -6.64
C ALA A 55 2.08 -15.78 -8.05
N MET A 56 2.92 -14.77 -8.32
CA MET A 56 3.72 -14.66 -9.54
C MET A 56 4.94 -15.60 -9.55
N GLY A 57 5.18 -16.34 -8.47
CA GLY A 57 6.28 -17.31 -8.34
C GLY A 57 7.61 -16.71 -7.86
N ALA A 58 7.63 -15.44 -7.46
CA ALA A 58 8.84 -14.80 -6.96
C ALA A 58 9.28 -15.39 -5.61
N HIS A 59 10.60 -15.31 -5.35
CA HIS A 59 11.13 -15.55 -4.01
C HIS A 59 11.00 -14.26 -3.18
N VAL A 60 9.84 -14.06 -2.56
CA VAL A 60 9.56 -12.83 -1.81
C VAL A 60 10.30 -12.82 -0.46
N THR A 61 11.09 -11.77 -0.25
CA THR A 61 11.71 -11.44 1.04
C THR A 61 11.03 -10.21 1.63
N VAL A 62 10.51 -10.33 2.85
CA VAL A 62 9.95 -9.17 3.57
C VAL A 62 11.03 -8.55 4.45
N ILE A 63 11.23 -7.24 4.31
CA ILE A 63 12.15 -6.46 5.15
C ILE A 63 11.31 -5.64 6.12
N SER A 64 11.57 -5.76 7.42
CA SER A 64 10.78 -5.11 8.48
C SER A 64 11.67 -4.66 9.63
N THR A 65 11.26 -3.61 10.34
CA THR A 65 11.96 -3.12 11.54
C THR A 65 11.77 -4.00 12.78
N SER A 66 10.78 -4.88 12.77
CA SER A 66 10.41 -5.74 13.90
C SER A 66 10.24 -7.19 13.47
N GLU A 67 10.83 -8.08 14.26
CA GLU A 67 10.74 -9.54 14.15
C GLU A 67 9.31 -10.06 14.33
N SER A 68 8.46 -9.33 15.06
CA SER A 68 7.06 -9.72 15.34
C SER A 68 6.21 -9.92 14.08
N LYS A 69 6.65 -9.41 12.92
CA LYS A 69 5.96 -9.57 11.63
C LYS A 69 6.41 -10.80 10.83
N ARG A 70 7.37 -11.61 11.31
CA ARG A 70 7.90 -12.76 10.55
C ARG A 70 6.82 -13.79 10.23
N ASN A 71 6.12 -14.28 11.25
CA ASN A 71 5.10 -15.31 11.06
C ASN A 71 3.99 -14.85 10.13
N ASP A 72 3.61 -13.59 10.27
CA ASP A 72 2.63 -12.92 9.42
C ASP A 72 3.12 -12.81 7.97
N ALA A 73 4.37 -12.42 7.73
CA ALA A 73 4.96 -12.38 6.39
C ALA A 73 4.99 -13.76 5.72
N ILE A 74 5.35 -14.81 6.47
CA ILE A 74 5.37 -16.19 5.96
C ILE A 74 3.95 -16.63 5.59
N LYS A 75 2.95 -16.35 6.43
CA LYS A 75 1.53 -16.63 6.13
C LYS A 75 1.04 -15.94 4.86
N LEU A 76 1.54 -14.73 4.57
CA LEU A 76 1.24 -13.99 3.34
C LEU A 76 1.91 -14.57 2.10
N GLY A 77 2.88 -15.49 2.25
CA GLY A 77 3.59 -16.14 1.15
C GLY A 77 5.06 -15.74 1.00
N ALA A 78 5.63 -14.96 1.93
CA ALA A 78 7.05 -14.66 1.91
C ALA A 78 7.89 -15.92 2.16
N LYS A 79 8.96 -16.10 1.39
CA LYS A 79 9.91 -17.21 1.55
C LYS A 79 11.08 -16.85 2.48
N ALA A 80 11.36 -15.56 2.64
CA ALA A 80 12.37 -15.07 3.57
C ALA A 80 11.91 -13.79 4.29
N PHE A 81 12.58 -13.49 5.39
CA PHE A 81 12.30 -12.30 6.20
C PHE A 81 13.59 -11.76 6.81
N LEU A 82 13.79 -10.45 6.69
CA LEU A 82 14.95 -9.72 7.20
C LEU A 82 14.51 -8.66 8.20
N VAL A 83 15.23 -8.57 9.31
CA VAL A 83 15.09 -7.46 10.26
C VAL A 83 16.02 -6.33 9.85
N SER A 84 15.48 -5.18 9.44
CA SER A 84 16.29 -4.06 8.94
C SER A 84 17.24 -3.43 9.97
N LYS A 85 16.96 -3.65 11.27
CA LYS A 85 17.84 -3.24 12.37
C LYS A 85 18.98 -4.22 12.66
N ASP A 86 18.88 -5.45 12.15
CA ASP A 86 19.90 -6.48 12.34
C ASP A 86 20.96 -6.33 11.24
N LYS A 87 22.12 -5.77 11.64
CA LYS A 87 23.22 -5.49 10.73
C LYS A 87 23.81 -6.75 10.09
N GLU A 88 23.82 -7.88 10.80
CA GLU A 88 24.39 -9.12 10.29
C GLU A 88 23.45 -9.76 9.26
N GLN A 89 22.14 -9.74 9.50
CA GLN A 89 21.15 -10.16 8.50
C GLN A 89 21.25 -9.30 7.23
N MET A 90 21.28 -7.97 7.38
CA MET A 90 21.35 -7.04 6.25
C MET A 90 22.65 -7.20 5.46
N LYS A 91 23.79 -7.39 6.15
CA LYS A 91 25.09 -7.65 5.51
C LYS A 91 25.11 -8.97 4.76
N THR A 92 24.54 -10.03 5.35
CA THR A 92 24.46 -11.36 4.71
C THR A 92 23.59 -11.33 3.47
N ALA A 93 22.53 -10.53 3.47
CA ALA A 93 21.62 -10.37 2.34
C ALA A 93 22.08 -9.34 1.30
N ALA A 94 23.28 -8.76 1.44
CA ALA A 94 23.81 -7.81 0.46
C ALA A 94 23.90 -8.45 -0.94
N ASN A 95 23.54 -7.70 -1.98
CA ASN A 95 23.55 -8.16 -3.38
C ASN A 95 22.71 -9.43 -3.63
N SER A 96 21.55 -9.56 -2.97
CA SER A 96 20.69 -10.75 -3.11
C SER A 96 19.37 -10.48 -3.83
N LEU A 97 18.92 -9.23 -3.91
CA LEU A 97 17.60 -8.87 -4.41
C LEU A 97 17.66 -8.23 -5.81
N ASP A 98 16.77 -8.65 -6.71
CA ASP A 98 16.64 -8.06 -8.05
C ASP A 98 15.73 -6.82 -8.06
N LEU A 99 14.72 -6.81 -7.18
CA LEU A 99 13.71 -5.76 -7.05
C LEU A 99 13.37 -5.55 -5.58
N ILE A 100 13.28 -4.29 -5.17
CA ILE A 100 12.70 -3.85 -3.90
C ILE A 100 11.50 -2.95 -4.21
N ILE A 101 10.34 -3.31 -3.66
CA ILE A 101 9.16 -2.44 -3.62
C ILE A 101 9.08 -1.84 -2.22
N ASP A 102 9.46 -0.57 -2.11
CA ASP A 102 9.50 0.13 -0.83
C ASP A 102 8.14 0.78 -0.53
N THR A 103 7.46 0.25 0.48
CA THR A 103 6.14 0.72 0.92
C THR A 103 6.19 1.53 2.22
N VAL A 104 7.35 2.03 2.63
CA VAL A 104 7.53 2.71 3.92
C VAL A 104 7.19 4.21 3.80
N SER A 105 6.22 4.68 4.59
CA SER A 105 5.80 6.09 4.63
C SER A 105 6.44 6.92 5.75
N ALA A 106 7.36 6.33 6.51
CA ALA A 106 8.14 7.02 7.54
C ALA A 106 9.58 7.26 7.05
N PRO A 107 10.33 8.23 7.61
CA PRO A 107 11.75 8.36 7.30
C PRO A 107 12.52 7.06 7.58
N HIS A 108 13.34 6.62 6.62
CA HIS A 108 14.13 5.41 6.71
C HIS A 108 15.37 5.53 5.81
N ASP A 109 16.39 4.71 6.07
CA ASP A 109 17.63 4.69 5.28
C ASP A 109 17.45 3.85 4.01
N VAL A 110 17.33 4.53 2.87
CA VAL A 110 17.21 3.90 1.56
C VAL A 110 18.53 3.27 1.09
N ASN A 111 19.68 3.74 1.57
CA ASN A 111 20.99 3.22 1.14
C ASN A 111 21.19 1.81 1.64
N ALA A 112 20.78 1.52 2.88
CA ALA A 112 20.77 0.16 3.42
C ALA A 112 19.92 -0.81 2.59
N LEU A 113 18.86 -0.33 1.94
CA LEU A 113 18.02 -1.15 1.04
C LEU A 113 18.65 -1.31 -0.34
N ILE A 114 19.21 -0.23 -0.90
CA ILE A 114 19.98 -0.29 -2.16
C ILE A 114 21.16 -1.26 -2.03
N ASP A 115 21.75 -1.38 -0.84
CA ASP A 115 22.84 -2.33 -0.59
C ASP A 115 22.42 -3.80 -0.66
N LEU A 116 21.13 -4.10 -0.48
CA LEU A 116 20.58 -5.44 -0.69
C LEU A 116 20.39 -5.78 -2.17
N LEU A 117 20.28 -4.76 -3.04
CA LEU A 117 20.10 -4.97 -4.48
C LEU A 117 21.37 -5.54 -5.11
N LYS A 118 21.17 -6.45 -6.07
CA LYS A 118 22.22 -6.83 -7.02
C LYS A 118 22.61 -5.64 -7.90
N PHE A 119 23.71 -5.80 -8.62
CA PHE A 119 24.09 -4.88 -9.68
C PHE A 119 22.93 -4.71 -10.68
N GLU A 120 22.61 -3.46 -11.03
CA GLU A 120 21.46 -3.06 -11.87
C GLU A 120 20.08 -3.46 -11.32
N GLY A 121 19.98 -3.78 -10.02
CA GLY A 121 18.71 -4.04 -9.36
C GLY A 121 17.80 -2.80 -9.29
N VAL A 122 16.50 -3.03 -9.12
CA VAL A 122 15.47 -1.99 -9.13
C VAL A 122 15.03 -1.66 -7.70
N TYR A 123 15.11 -0.38 -7.33
CA TYR A 123 14.45 0.17 -6.15
C TYR A 123 13.22 0.97 -6.61
N CYS A 124 12.02 0.48 -6.30
CA CYS A 124 10.75 1.13 -6.63
C CYS A 124 10.09 1.67 -5.37
N LEU A 125 10.06 2.99 -5.21
CA LEU A 125 9.37 3.64 -4.11
C LEU A 125 7.87 3.78 -4.40
N VAL A 126 7.05 3.23 -3.51
CA VAL A 126 5.59 3.48 -3.47
C VAL A 126 5.14 4.08 -2.13
N GLY A 127 6.04 4.09 -1.15
CA GLY A 127 5.89 4.85 0.09
C GLY A 127 6.07 6.35 -0.12
N ALA A 128 5.49 7.15 0.78
CA ALA A 128 5.57 8.61 0.72
C ALA A 128 6.06 9.17 2.07
N PRO A 129 7.39 9.08 2.36
CA PRO A 129 7.94 9.68 3.55
C PRO A 129 7.87 11.22 3.48
N PRO A 130 7.71 11.91 4.63
CA PRO A 130 7.58 13.36 4.66
C PRO A 130 8.90 14.11 4.41
N LYS A 131 10.04 13.41 4.44
CA LYS A 131 11.37 13.97 4.17
C LYS A 131 11.88 13.47 2.82
N PRO A 132 12.66 14.27 2.08
CA PRO A 132 13.36 13.81 0.88
C PRO A 132 14.22 12.57 1.15
N LEU A 133 14.40 11.73 0.13
CA LEU A 133 15.31 10.59 0.20
C LEU A 133 16.75 11.08 0.08
N GLU A 134 17.61 10.66 1.00
CA GLU A 134 19.04 10.95 0.96
C GLU A 134 19.78 9.75 0.32
N ILE A 135 20.25 9.94 -0.92
CA ILE A 135 20.86 8.87 -1.71
C ILE A 135 22.36 9.13 -1.86
N GLY A 136 23.18 8.20 -1.41
CA GLY A 136 24.64 8.29 -1.48
C GLY A 136 25.18 8.04 -2.89
N ALA A 137 26.23 8.77 -3.28
CA ALA A 137 26.85 8.64 -4.61
C ALA A 137 27.52 7.27 -4.84
N PHE A 138 28.19 6.71 -3.83
CA PHE A 138 28.92 5.43 -3.97
C PHE A 138 28.00 4.23 -4.24
N PRO A 139 26.87 4.04 -3.50
CA PRO A 139 25.90 3.02 -3.86
C PRO A 139 25.43 3.12 -5.32
N LEU A 140 25.21 4.34 -5.84
CA LEU A 140 24.84 4.55 -7.23
C LEU A 140 25.94 4.13 -8.21
N ILE A 141 27.18 4.57 -7.97
CA ILE A 141 28.33 4.27 -8.84
C ILE A 141 28.64 2.78 -8.85
N MET A 142 28.62 2.14 -7.68
CA MET A 142 29.05 0.75 -7.52
C MET A 142 28.00 -0.26 -7.99
N LYS A 143 26.70 0.05 -7.82
CA LYS A 143 25.61 -0.88 -8.11
C LYS A 143 24.82 -0.54 -9.35
N ARG A 144 24.89 0.71 -9.84
CA ARG A 144 24.05 1.22 -10.94
C ARG A 144 22.56 0.87 -10.77
N PRO A 145 21.97 1.11 -9.57
CA PRO A 145 20.59 0.73 -9.33
C PRO A 145 19.64 1.59 -10.17
N ILE A 146 18.50 1.02 -10.53
CA ILE A 146 17.39 1.75 -11.13
C ILE A 146 16.51 2.24 -9.98
N ILE A 147 16.50 3.53 -9.73
CA ILE A 147 15.65 4.15 -8.70
C ILE A 147 14.44 4.77 -9.40
N THR A 148 13.26 4.28 -9.06
CA THR A 148 11.99 4.69 -9.67
C THR A 148 10.91 4.84 -8.61
N GLY A 149 9.79 5.44 -9.00
CA GLY A 149 8.60 5.54 -8.17
C GLY A 149 7.35 5.12 -8.93
N SER A 150 6.34 4.66 -8.20
CA SER A 150 5.01 4.41 -8.73
C SER A 150 3.97 4.79 -7.68
N ASN A 151 2.78 5.18 -8.15
CA ASN A 151 1.68 5.54 -7.26
C ASN A 151 0.48 4.63 -7.49
N ILE A 152 -0.20 4.83 -8.63
CA ILE A 152 -1.40 4.07 -9.01
C ILE A 152 -1.20 3.60 -10.45
N GLY A 153 -1.83 2.47 -10.80
CA GLY A 153 -1.86 1.95 -12.17
C GLY A 153 -2.98 2.55 -13.01
N GLY A 154 -2.85 2.44 -14.33
CA GLY A 154 -3.93 2.75 -15.25
C GLY A 154 -5.13 1.82 -15.09
N MET A 155 -6.26 2.16 -15.72
CA MET A 155 -7.45 1.30 -15.66
C MET A 155 -7.21 -0.09 -16.23
N LYS A 156 -6.49 -0.18 -17.35
CA LYS A 156 -6.16 -1.45 -18.00
C LYS A 156 -5.35 -2.35 -17.06
N GLU A 157 -4.28 -1.81 -16.47
CA GLU A 157 -3.43 -2.51 -15.51
C GLU A 157 -4.20 -2.91 -14.25
N THR A 158 -5.12 -2.05 -13.80
CA THR A 158 -6.01 -2.37 -12.68
C THR A 158 -6.90 -3.56 -13.00
N GLN A 159 -7.50 -3.61 -14.20
CA GLN A 159 -8.33 -4.74 -14.61
C GLN A 159 -7.51 -6.03 -14.67
N GLU A 160 -6.32 -5.98 -15.27
CA GLU A 160 -5.40 -7.13 -15.32
C GLU A 160 -5.01 -7.61 -13.91
N MET A 161 -4.77 -6.68 -12.98
CA MET A 161 -4.49 -6.99 -11.57
C MET A 161 -5.70 -7.65 -10.88
N LEU A 162 -6.91 -7.15 -11.11
CA LEU A 162 -8.13 -7.73 -10.55
C LEU A 162 -8.42 -9.13 -11.10
N ASP A 163 -8.23 -9.32 -12.41
CA ASP A 163 -8.40 -10.62 -13.07
C ASP A 163 -7.39 -11.64 -12.53
N PHE A 164 -6.13 -11.21 -12.37
CA PHE A 164 -5.10 -12.03 -11.73
C PHE A 164 -5.48 -12.38 -10.29
N CYS A 165 -5.91 -11.40 -9.49
CA CYS A 165 -6.37 -11.66 -8.13
C CYS A 165 -7.54 -12.64 -8.09
N GLY A 166 -8.52 -12.51 -8.99
CA GLY A 166 -9.65 -13.42 -9.11
C GLY A 166 -9.23 -14.84 -9.45
N LYS A 167 -8.32 -15.00 -10.42
CA LYS A 167 -7.80 -16.32 -10.82
C LYS A 167 -7.01 -17.02 -9.72
N HIS A 168 -6.26 -16.26 -8.92
CA HIS A 168 -5.36 -16.79 -7.90
C HIS A 168 -5.95 -16.74 -6.48
N ASN A 169 -7.22 -16.35 -6.34
CA ASN A 169 -7.91 -16.16 -5.06
C ASN A 169 -7.15 -15.25 -4.08
N ILE A 170 -6.60 -14.15 -4.61
CA ILE A 170 -5.85 -13.17 -3.83
C ILE A 170 -6.81 -12.10 -3.35
N VAL A 171 -6.94 -12.01 -2.03
CA VAL A 171 -7.75 -10.98 -1.36
C VAL A 171 -6.90 -10.22 -0.35
N CYS A 172 -7.33 -8.99 -0.08
CA CYS A 172 -6.81 -8.21 1.04
C CYS A 172 -7.31 -8.81 2.37
N ASP A 173 -6.45 -8.84 3.39
CA ASP A 173 -6.88 -9.23 4.74
C ASP A 173 -7.43 -7.98 5.43
N ILE A 174 -8.73 -8.05 5.74
CA ILE A 174 -9.50 -6.88 6.16
C ILE A 174 -10.05 -7.04 7.57
N GLU A 175 -10.13 -5.92 8.28
CA GLU A 175 -11.01 -5.73 9.42
C GLU A 175 -12.21 -4.92 8.94
N LYS A 176 -13.34 -5.61 8.74
CA LYS A 176 -14.59 -4.94 8.36
C LYS A 176 -15.16 -4.23 9.58
N ILE A 177 -15.47 -2.94 9.44
CA ILE A 177 -16.07 -2.13 10.50
C ILE A 177 -17.33 -1.45 9.99
N GLN A 178 -18.29 -1.26 10.89
CA GLN A 178 -19.45 -0.41 10.62
C GLN A 178 -18.95 1.01 10.31
N ALA A 179 -19.58 1.71 9.36
CA ALA A 179 -19.26 3.11 9.11
C ALA A 179 -20.10 4.02 10.01
N THR A 180 -19.64 4.22 11.25
CA THR A 180 -20.14 5.28 12.15
C THR A 180 -19.05 6.31 12.42
N PRO A 181 -19.38 7.55 12.82
CA PRO A 181 -18.39 8.55 13.24
C PRO A 181 -17.34 8.03 14.22
N GLU A 182 -17.78 7.28 15.23
CA GLU A 182 -16.94 6.77 16.32
C GLU A 182 -15.99 5.69 15.81
N THR A 183 -16.52 4.73 15.07
CA THR A 183 -15.75 3.61 14.51
C THR A 183 -14.74 4.09 13.46
N ILE A 184 -15.11 5.08 12.64
CA ILE A 184 -14.19 5.73 11.70
C ILE A 184 -13.06 6.43 12.46
N LYS A 185 -13.36 7.18 13.52
CA LYS A 185 -12.33 7.83 14.34
C LYS A 185 -11.39 6.81 14.98
N THR A 186 -11.94 5.76 15.61
CA THR A 186 -11.12 4.70 16.22
C THR A 186 -10.25 3.99 15.18
N ALA A 187 -10.79 3.68 14.01
CA ALA A 187 -10.04 3.06 12.92
C ALA A 187 -8.93 3.97 12.40
N TYR A 188 -9.17 5.28 12.29
CA TYR A 188 -8.14 6.26 11.93
C TYR A 188 -7.02 6.31 12.97
N ASP A 189 -7.35 6.43 14.26
CA ASP A 189 -6.37 6.48 15.35
C ASP A 189 -5.51 5.19 15.39
N ARG A 190 -6.11 4.03 15.14
CA ARG A 190 -5.41 2.74 15.02
C ARG A 190 -4.54 2.67 13.76
N THR A 191 -5.03 3.18 12.63
CA THR A 191 -4.32 3.25 11.36
C THR A 191 -3.03 4.05 11.47
N VAL A 192 -3.08 5.23 12.12
CA VAL A 192 -1.89 6.06 12.41
C VAL A 192 -0.87 5.31 13.28
N LYS A 193 -1.34 4.49 14.22
CA LYS A 193 -0.49 3.64 15.08
C LYS A 193 -0.05 2.33 14.42
N SER A 194 -0.41 2.09 13.15
CA SER A 194 -0.21 0.81 12.46
C SER A 194 -0.84 -0.40 13.18
N ASP A 195 -1.90 -0.17 13.95
CA ASP A 195 -2.66 -1.19 14.70
C ASP A 195 -3.80 -1.76 13.86
N VAL A 196 -3.45 -2.40 12.75
CA VAL A 196 -4.39 -3.08 11.85
C VAL A 196 -3.68 -4.19 11.09
N LYS A 197 -4.37 -5.31 10.87
CA LYS A 197 -3.87 -6.45 10.06
C LYS A 197 -4.87 -6.78 8.96
N TYR A 198 -4.79 -6.19 7.77
CA TYR A 198 -3.89 -5.11 7.33
C TYR A 198 -4.65 -3.89 6.82
N ARG A 199 -5.98 -3.96 6.80
CA ARG A 199 -6.82 -2.95 6.17
C ARG A 199 -8.17 -2.84 6.87
N PHE A 200 -8.58 -1.63 7.23
CA PHE A 200 -9.99 -1.39 7.57
C PHE A 200 -10.84 -1.30 6.30
N VAL A 201 -12.00 -1.95 6.32
CA VAL A 201 -13.02 -1.82 5.27
C VAL A 201 -14.32 -1.36 5.91
N LEU A 202 -14.78 -0.18 5.51
CA LEU A 202 -16.05 0.37 5.94
C LEU A 202 -17.21 -0.36 5.27
N ASP A 203 -18.12 -0.92 6.07
CA ASP A 203 -19.42 -1.37 5.59
C ASP A 203 -20.34 -0.16 5.31
N MET A 204 -20.41 0.21 4.04
CA MET A 204 -21.18 1.36 3.59
C MET A 204 -22.68 1.07 3.45
N LEU A 205 -23.11 -0.20 3.38
CA LEU A 205 -24.53 -0.55 3.14
C LEU A 205 -25.43 -0.14 4.30
N ASN A 206 -24.84 -0.05 5.50
CA ASN A 206 -25.54 0.27 6.74
C ASN A 206 -25.06 1.61 7.34
N ALA A 207 -24.22 2.37 6.63
CA ALA A 207 -23.54 3.55 7.17
C ALA A 207 -24.47 4.73 7.46
N PHE A 208 -25.57 4.85 6.72
CA PHE A 208 -26.46 6.01 6.75
C PHE A 208 -27.92 5.65 7.08
N LYS A 209 -28.13 4.48 7.68
CA LYS A 209 -29.44 4.04 8.16
C LYS A 209 -29.75 4.66 9.52
#